data_AF-A0A7V5WMU9-F1
#
_entry.id   AF-A0A7V5WMU9-F1
#
_cell.length_a   1.000
_cell.length_b   1.000
_cell.length_c   1.000
_cell.angle_alpha   90.00
_cell.angle_beta   90.00
_cell.angle_gamma   90.00
#
_symmetry.space_group_name_H-M   'P 1'
#
loop_
_entity.id
_entity.type
_entity.pdbx_description
1 polymer ?
#
loop_
_entity_poly.entity_id
_entity_poly.type
_entity_poly.pdbx_seq_one_letter_code
_entity_poly.pdbx_strand_id
1 'polypeptide(L)'
;MSRKSKVFTGLPEKKLALAFVLTAFAALFLGSNLGPFQAFNYAGLNIYHLKFMPFVNSYYQGLTLHGVLNALVFTTFFISGILWYLPAKEMNIRPNMTFSWISYFVMLLGLIIAAVAILANTSNVM
;
A
#
# COMPACT_ATOMS: atom_id res chain seq x y z
N MET A 1 30.04 1.34 -12.02
CA MET A 1 28.58 1.18 -11.80
C MET A 1 28.21 -0.30 -11.86
N SER A 2 27.26 -0.76 -11.05
CA SER A 2 26.86 -2.18 -10.97
C SER A 2 25.92 -2.61 -12.12
N ARG A 3 25.95 -3.89 -12.51
CA ARG A 3 25.08 -4.48 -13.54
C ARG A 3 23.58 -4.23 -13.29
N LYS A 4 23.16 -4.17 -12.01
CA LYS A 4 21.77 -3.85 -11.63
C LYS A 4 21.34 -2.44 -12.05
N SER A 5 22.23 -1.44 -12.06
CA SER A 5 21.84 -0.06 -12.39
C SER A 5 21.56 0.13 -13.88
N LYS A 6 22.31 -0.55 -14.78
CA LYS A 6 22.12 -0.45 -16.24
C LYS A 6 20.72 -0.91 -16.69
N VAL A 7 20.20 -2.00 -16.11
CA VAL A 7 18.83 -2.48 -16.38
C VAL A 7 17.80 -1.41 -16.00
N PHE A 8 17.99 -0.80 -14.82
CA PHE A 8 17.10 0.20 -14.25
C PHE A 8 17.24 1.61 -14.87
N THR A 9 18.30 1.90 -15.62
CA THR A 9 18.39 3.12 -16.46
C THR A 9 17.82 2.90 -17.87
N GLY A 10 17.87 1.69 -18.42
CA GLY A 10 17.34 1.40 -19.76
C GLY A 10 15.83 1.16 -19.83
N LEU A 11 15.23 0.64 -18.76
CA LEU A 11 13.82 0.21 -18.69
C LEU A 11 13.08 0.91 -17.53
N PRO A 12 12.79 2.22 -17.63
CA PRO A 12 12.06 2.96 -16.59
C PRO A 12 10.67 2.37 -16.31
N GLU A 13 10.04 1.72 -17.29
CA GLU A 13 8.77 1.02 -17.11
C GLU A 13 8.85 -0.10 -16.05
N LYS A 14 9.96 -0.82 -15.97
CA LYS A 14 10.16 -1.89 -14.98
C LYS A 14 10.40 -1.36 -13.56
N LYS A 15 10.94 -0.14 -13.41
CA LYS A 15 11.01 0.54 -12.10
C LYS A 15 9.63 0.82 -11.55
N LEU A 16 8.76 1.37 -12.39
CA LEU A 16 7.44 1.83 -11.97
C LEU A 16 6.52 0.66 -11.63
N ALA A 17 6.51 -0.40 -12.45
CA ALA A 17 5.82 -1.64 -12.11
C ALA A 17 6.28 -2.22 -10.76
N LEU A 18 7.59 -2.24 -10.51
CA LEU A 18 8.15 -2.68 -9.22
C LEU A 18 7.76 -1.77 -8.06
N ALA A 19 7.70 -0.44 -8.26
CA ALA A 19 7.30 0.51 -7.22
C ALA A 19 5.82 0.33 -6.82
N PHE A 20 4.92 0.14 -7.80
CA PHE A 20 3.53 -0.22 -7.56
C PHE A 20 3.40 -1.52 -6.75
N VAL A 21 4.05 -2.60 -7.21
CA VAL A 21 3.98 -3.92 -6.56
C VAL A 21 4.58 -3.91 -5.15
N LEU A 22 5.73 -3.26 -4.94
CA LEU A 22 6.34 -3.15 -3.60
C LEU A 22 5.46 -2.35 -2.64
N THR A 23 4.89 -1.22 -3.08
CA THR A 23 3.97 -0.42 -2.25
C THR A 23 2.70 -1.18 -1.91
N ALA A 24 2.15 -1.93 -2.87
CA ALA A 24 0.99 -2.78 -2.65
C ALA A 24 1.26 -3.86 -1.59
N PHE A 25 2.35 -4.64 -1.73
CA PHE A 25 2.67 -5.70 -0.76
C PHE A 25 3.12 -5.14 0.59
N ALA A 26 3.74 -3.96 0.65
CA ALA A 26 4.01 -3.26 1.91
C ALA A 26 2.71 -2.86 2.63
N ALA A 27 1.73 -2.31 1.91
CA ALA A 27 0.42 -2.00 2.46
C ALA A 27 -0.31 -3.27 2.96
N LEU A 28 -0.33 -4.34 2.15
CA LEU A 28 -0.92 -5.63 2.53
C LEU A 28 -0.27 -6.21 3.80
N PHE A 29 1.06 -6.16 3.89
CA PHE A 29 1.77 -6.64 5.07
C PHE A 29 1.40 -5.82 6.32
N LEU A 30 1.47 -4.49 6.25
CA LEU A 30 1.15 -3.61 7.36
C LEU A 30 -0.31 -3.74 7.82
N GLY A 31 -1.26 -3.78 6.89
CA GLY A 31 -2.67 -4.00 7.18
C GLY A 31 -2.94 -5.39 7.77
N SER A 32 -2.38 -6.44 7.18
CA SER A 32 -2.63 -7.83 7.63
C SER A 32 -2.07 -8.14 9.02
N ASN A 33 -1.00 -7.46 9.46
CA ASN A 33 -0.49 -7.59 10.84
C ASN A 33 -1.51 -7.15 11.90
N LEU A 34 -2.53 -6.35 11.55
CA LEU A 34 -3.63 -6.00 12.45
C LEU A 34 -4.68 -7.11 12.57
N GLY A 35 -4.80 -8.00 11.57
CA GLY A 35 -5.82 -9.05 11.50
C GLY A 35 -5.83 -9.99 12.72
N PRO A 36 -4.69 -10.51 13.21
CA PRO A 36 -4.63 -11.30 14.43
C PRO A 36 -5.22 -10.59 15.66
N PHE A 37 -4.99 -9.28 15.82
CA PHE A 37 -5.57 -8.50 16.93
C PHE A 37 -7.09 -8.40 16.83
N GLN A 38 -7.64 -8.31 15.61
CA GLN A 38 -9.08 -8.38 15.38
C GLN A 38 -9.63 -9.77 15.73
N ALA A 39 -8.95 -10.85 15.32
CA ALA A 39 -9.35 -12.22 15.62
C ALA A 39 -9.36 -12.51 17.14
N PHE A 40 -8.35 -12.04 17.89
CA PHE A 40 -8.35 -12.11 19.35
C PHE A 40 -9.51 -11.32 19.97
N ASN A 41 -9.81 -10.11 19.46
CA ASN A 41 -10.95 -9.33 19.91
C ASN A 41 -12.30 -10.03 19.65
N TYR A 42 -12.48 -10.67 18.49
CA TYR A 42 -13.65 -11.52 18.21
C TYR A 42 -13.74 -12.77 19.11
N ALA A 43 -12.61 -13.30 19.58
CA ALA A 43 -12.53 -14.36 20.58
C ALA A 43 -12.69 -13.85 22.04
N GLY A 44 -13.07 -12.58 22.25
CA GLY A 44 -13.24 -11.97 23.58
C GLY A 44 -11.93 -11.54 24.26
N LEU A 45 -10.78 -11.73 23.63
CA LEU A 45 -9.46 -11.38 24.14
C LEU A 45 -9.04 -10.00 23.61
N ASN A 46 -9.54 -8.93 24.23
CA ASN A 46 -9.14 -7.56 23.88
C ASN A 46 -7.70 -7.26 24.35
N ILE A 47 -6.72 -7.56 23.50
CA ILE A 47 -5.28 -7.34 23.76
C ILE A 47 -4.77 -5.94 23.36
N TYR A 48 -5.62 -5.03 22.87
CA TYR A 48 -5.18 -3.69 22.45
C TYR A 48 -4.57 -2.87 23.60
N HIS A 49 -5.00 -3.13 24.84
CA HIS A 49 -4.46 -2.49 26.04
C HIS A 49 -2.96 -2.79 26.29
N LEU A 50 -2.41 -3.86 25.70
CA LEU A 50 -1.00 -4.26 25.83
C LEU A 50 -0.04 -3.43 24.96
N LYS A 51 -0.57 -2.53 24.11
CA LYS A 51 0.20 -1.55 23.30
C LYS A 51 1.33 -2.11 22.43
N PHE A 52 1.22 -3.38 22.00
CA PHE A 52 2.16 -4.01 21.05
C PHE A 52 2.36 -3.21 19.75
N MET A 53 1.36 -2.40 19.35
CA MET A 53 1.47 -1.42 18.27
C MET A 53 1.24 -0.02 18.87
N PRO A 54 2.29 0.79 19.15
CA PRO A 54 2.17 2.02 19.94
C PRO A 54 1.40 3.15 19.24
N PHE A 55 1.05 2.98 17.96
CA PHE A 55 0.31 3.93 17.14
C PHE A 55 -1.19 3.59 16.99
N VAL A 56 -1.66 2.48 17.59
CA VAL A 56 -3.05 1.99 17.45
C VAL A 56 -3.71 1.94 18.82
N ASN A 57 -4.64 2.87 19.05
CA ASN A 57 -5.23 3.14 20.36
C ASN A 57 -6.56 2.40 20.60
N SER A 58 -7.24 1.96 19.54
CA SER A 58 -8.55 1.31 19.62
C SER A 58 -8.73 0.22 18.55
N TYR A 59 -9.68 -0.69 18.79
CA TYR A 59 -10.10 -1.68 17.80
C TYR A 59 -10.63 -1.00 16.52
N TYR A 60 -11.37 0.11 16.63
CA TYR A 60 -11.89 0.84 15.46
C TYR A 60 -10.76 1.49 14.64
N GLN A 61 -9.76 2.11 15.28
CA GLN A 61 -8.57 2.66 14.59
C GLN A 61 -7.79 1.55 13.85
N GLY A 62 -7.60 0.39 14.49
CA GLY A 62 -6.98 -0.78 13.89
C GLY A 62 -7.81 -1.39 12.75
N LEU A 63 -9.14 -1.38 12.86
CA LEU A 63 -10.07 -1.83 11.82
C LEU A 63 -10.03 -0.92 10.58
N THR A 64 -9.96 0.41 10.78
CA THR A 64 -9.78 1.37 9.70
C THR A 64 -8.45 1.16 8.98
N LEU A 65 -7.33 1.05 9.70
CA LEU A 65 -6.02 0.79 9.10
C LEU A 65 -6.01 -0.53 8.32
N HIS A 66 -6.54 -1.61 8.88
CA HIS A 66 -6.61 -2.91 8.22
C HIS A 66 -7.44 -2.84 6.92
N GLY A 67 -8.66 -2.30 7.00
CA GLY A 67 -9.57 -2.21 5.86
C GLY A 67 -9.00 -1.33 4.74
N VAL A 68 -8.51 -0.13 5.07
CA VAL A 68 -7.94 0.79 4.08
C VAL A 68 -6.67 0.20 3.44
N LEU A 69 -5.73 -0.31 4.23
CA LEU A 69 -4.46 -0.84 3.69
C LEU A 69 -4.67 -2.10 2.83
N ASN A 70 -5.53 -3.04 3.26
CA ASN A 70 -5.74 -4.30 2.56
C ASN A 70 -6.75 -4.20 1.42
N ALA A 71 -7.92 -3.58 1.63
CA ALA A 71 -9.02 -3.61 0.66
C ALA A 71 -8.97 -2.46 -0.36
N LEU A 72 -8.30 -1.34 -0.06
CA LEU A 72 -8.17 -0.20 -0.97
C LEU A 72 -6.72 0.00 -1.46
N VAL A 73 -5.74 0.06 -0.58
CA VAL A 73 -4.37 0.46 -0.95
C VAL A 73 -3.65 -0.69 -1.67
N PHE A 74 -3.58 -1.89 -1.08
CA PHE A 74 -2.99 -3.06 -1.72
C PHE A 74 -3.64 -3.35 -3.07
N THR A 75 -4.96 -3.48 -3.12
CA THR A 75 -5.74 -3.80 -4.33
C THR A 75 -5.47 -2.77 -5.43
N THR A 76 -5.63 -1.47 -5.14
CA THR A 76 -5.48 -0.42 -6.16
C THR A 76 -4.04 -0.31 -6.65
N PHE A 77 -3.03 -0.30 -5.78
CA PHE A 77 -1.62 -0.24 -6.23
C PHE A 77 -1.21 -1.48 -7.02
N PHE A 78 -1.69 -2.68 -6.64
CA PHE A 78 -1.39 -3.92 -7.35
C PHE A 78 -2.04 -3.97 -8.73
N ILE A 79 -3.34 -3.63 -8.81
CA ILE A 79 -4.11 -3.58 -10.06
C ILE A 79 -3.55 -2.49 -11.00
N SER A 80 -3.28 -1.28 -10.49
CA SER A 80 -2.66 -0.22 -11.28
C SER A 80 -1.28 -0.62 -11.82
N GLY A 81 -0.45 -1.29 -11.01
CA GLY A 81 0.86 -1.78 -11.45
C GLY A 81 0.76 -2.82 -12.57
N ILE A 82 -0.17 -3.77 -12.46
CA ILE A 82 -0.35 -4.88 -13.40
C ILE A 82 -1.05 -4.44 -14.70
N LEU A 83 -2.20 -3.78 -14.60
CA LEU A 83 -2.99 -3.39 -15.78
C LEU A 83 -2.34 -2.28 -16.61
N TRP A 84 -1.39 -1.55 -16.04
CA TRP A 84 -0.54 -0.62 -16.80
C TRP A 84 0.67 -1.34 -17.44
N TYR A 85 1.33 -2.27 -16.74
CA TYR A 85 2.56 -2.90 -17.22
C TYR A 85 2.34 -4.04 -18.22
N LEU A 86 1.34 -4.91 -18.01
CA LEU A 86 1.12 -6.07 -18.89
C LEU A 86 0.72 -5.67 -20.32
N PRO A 87 -0.29 -4.82 -20.57
CA PRO A 87 -0.67 -4.44 -21.94
C PRO A 87 0.45 -3.67 -22.65
N ALA A 88 1.19 -2.84 -21.92
CA ALA A 88 2.37 -2.15 -22.45
C ALA A 88 3.45 -3.13 -22.91
N LYS A 89 3.70 -4.20 -22.15
CA LYS A 89 4.65 -5.25 -22.56
C LYS A 89 4.09 -6.11 -23.70
N GLU A 90 2.81 -6.45 -23.69
CA GLU A 90 2.15 -7.25 -24.73
C GLU A 90 2.17 -6.54 -26.09
N MET A 91 1.68 -5.31 -26.16
CA MET A 91 1.74 -4.47 -27.37
C MET A 91 3.16 -4.00 -27.72
N ASN A 92 4.15 -4.24 -26.84
CA ASN A 92 5.53 -3.79 -26.96
C ASN A 92 5.71 -2.25 -27.10
N ILE A 93 4.78 -1.49 -26.53
CA ILE A 93 4.77 -0.01 -26.53
C ILE A 93 5.27 0.50 -25.17
N ARG A 94 6.13 1.53 -25.17
CA ARG A 94 6.50 2.25 -23.94
C ARG A 94 5.41 3.29 -23.61
N PRO A 95 4.77 3.24 -22.43
CA PRO A 95 3.81 4.27 -22.00
C PRO A 95 4.48 5.64 -21.81
N ASN A 96 3.67 6.71 -21.73
CA ASN A 96 4.18 8.02 -21.29
C ASN A 96 4.68 7.92 -19.85
N MET A 97 5.99 7.77 -19.68
CA MET A 97 6.60 7.53 -18.37
C MET A 97 6.43 8.70 -17.42
N THR A 98 6.43 9.95 -17.92
CA THR A 98 6.20 11.14 -17.09
C THR A 98 4.82 11.10 -16.46
N PHE A 99 3.77 10.88 -17.26
CA PHE A 99 2.41 10.76 -16.74
C PHE A 99 2.26 9.55 -15.82
N SER A 100 2.87 8.41 -16.18
CA SER A 100 2.79 7.17 -15.38
C SER A 100 3.41 7.34 -13.99
N TRP A 101 4.54 8.05 -13.88
CA TRP A 101 5.13 8.41 -12.58
C TRP A 101 4.28 9.41 -11.81
N ILE A 102 3.67 10.40 -12.48
CA ILE A 102 2.73 11.33 -11.84
C ILE A 102 1.54 10.58 -11.21
N SER A 103 0.93 9.62 -11.93
CA SER A 103 -0.16 8.79 -11.38
C SER A 103 0.26 8.06 -10.10
N TYR A 104 1.45 7.46 -10.08
CA TYR A 104 2.00 6.81 -8.89
C TYR A 104 2.21 7.79 -7.72
N PHE A 105 2.77 8.98 -7.97
CA PHE A 105 2.98 9.97 -6.92
C PHE A 105 1.67 10.58 -6.40
N VAL A 106 0.64 10.74 -7.23
CA VAL A 106 -0.72 11.15 -6.79
C VAL A 106 -1.32 10.09 -5.87
N MET A 107 -1.24 8.81 -6.24
CA MET A 107 -1.70 7.71 -5.38
C MET A 107 -0.92 7.62 -4.06
N LEU A 108 0.41 7.80 -4.11
CA LEU A 108 1.28 7.80 -2.93
C LEU A 108 1.00 8.99 -1.99
N LEU A 109 0.73 10.18 -2.54
CA LEU A 109 0.34 11.35 -1.76
C LEU A 109 -1.03 11.15 -1.09
N GLY A 110 -2.02 10.60 -1.82
CA GLY A 110 -3.31 10.24 -1.25
C GLY A 110 -3.20 9.22 -0.10
N LEU A 111 -2.35 8.20 -0.27
CA LEU A 111 -2.01 7.24 0.79
C LEU A 111 -1.41 7.92 2.02
N ILE A 112 -0.44 8.83 1.85
CA ILE A 112 0.19 9.54 2.97
C ILE A 112 -0.83 10.42 3.71
N ILE A 113 -1.66 11.18 2.99
CA ILE A 113 -2.70 12.04 3.60
C ILE A 113 -3.70 11.19 4.41
N ALA A 114 -4.20 10.09 3.83
CA ALA A 114 -5.12 9.19 4.53
C ALA A 114 -4.46 8.52 5.75
N ALA A 115 -3.21 8.05 5.61
CA ALA A 115 -2.48 7.43 6.71
C ALA A 115 -2.26 8.40 7.88
N VAL A 116 -1.92 9.67 7.62
CA VAL A 116 -1.79 10.70 8.66
C VAL A 116 -3.11 10.91 9.40
N ALA A 117 -4.23 11.05 8.69
CA ALA A 117 -5.56 11.25 9.31
C ALA A 117 -6.01 10.05 10.18
N ILE A 118 -5.71 8.81 9.74
CA ILE A 118 -6.07 7.61 10.52
C ILE A 118 -5.12 7.44 11.72
N LEU A 119 -3.81 7.69 11.57
CA LEU A 119 -2.84 7.58 12.66
C LEU A 119 -3.01 8.68 13.72
N ALA A 120 -3.42 9.89 13.32
CA ALA A 120 -3.85 10.96 14.22
C ALA A 120 -5.18 10.65 14.96
N ASN A 121 -5.82 9.51 14.65
CA ASN A 121 -7.11 9.06 15.16
C ASN A 121 -8.30 9.98 14.82
N THR A 122 -8.11 11.01 13.99
CA THR A 122 -9.16 11.94 13.51
C THR A 122 -10.04 11.32 12.42
N SER A 123 -9.71 10.12 11.95
CA SER A 123 -10.50 9.37 10.96
C SER A 123 -10.42 7.89 11.27
N ASN A 124 -11.40 7.38 12.01
CA ASN A 124 -11.57 5.97 12.31
C ASN A 124 -13.05 5.58 12.14
N VAL A 125 -13.36 4.28 12.07
CA VAL A 125 -14.74 3.79 11.84
C VAL A 125 -15.51 3.63 13.15
N MET A 126 -15.68 4.75 13.89
CA MET A 126 -16.43 4.88 15.15
C MET A 126 -17.07 6.26 15.27
#